data_AF-A0A162UB18-F1
#
_entry.id   AF-A0A162UB18-F1
#
_cell.length_a   1.000
_cell.length_b   1.000
_cell.length_c   1.000
_cell.angle_alpha   90.00
_cell.angle_beta   90.00
_cell.angle_gamma   90.00
#
_symmetry.space_group_name_H-M   'P 1'
#
loop_
_entity.id
_entity.type
_entity.pdbx_description
1 polymer ?
#
loop_
_entity_poly.entity_id
_entity_poly.type
_entity_poly.pdbx_seq_one_letter_code
_entity_poly.pdbx_strand_id
1 'polypeptide(L)'
;MDQKASSSFPDSETIPSGTQFEAYAPPNPPNLFTIVRGQVLTKEGWWGDFDWKNMCMPSFLVKGKTNAPFWGLNSRLPLGLAAIMGFQHSLAMVSGVVTPILIMIGSGSTSLNLTLEDQQYLLSAALITSAILSLIQITRFKIYGTNYYIGTGLLSVVGPNFASIPATAAIIKNMYSNGYCETSVLEDGTIDYLPCPKAWGAILGTSMVCSFFEIGMSFLPPKMIKRIFPPIVSGTTILLIGCSVISTALSDWAGGSGGCSSRPETGYYSQCPNTDAPHPLPWGSPEFIGLGFVVFATILLIENLGSSFMKSAQIVLGLIVGTIVAAACGYIDDSSITSAPVITFVWVKTFPITVYGPAVIPFLIVYLDNMLESIGDITASCDVSGVEVDGPAFQARIQGGLLADGVNSFIAACMTISPLVTFAQNNGVVALTRCANRVAGYFCCFFILLYGIFGKISAVFLAIPKCVLGGMNAFLFASVTVSGIRILAYLPWTRRDRFITTASLALGMGVTLCPGWFSHVFSYSGNNDSLKGFLSAIETIVDTGYCIGSLMAIFLNLVVPAEWGPETMQEIDELNQKERDEIRNGFLTSSTLNEEHNLSELNERANP
;
A
#
# COMPACT_ATOMS: atom_id res chain seq x y z
N MET A 1 18.09 39.55 65.21
CA MET A 1 16.96 40.51 65.08
C MET A 1 16.37 40.31 63.69
N ASP A 2 15.77 39.16 63.42
CA ASP A 2 14.41 38.76 63.87
C ASP A 2 13.34 39.68 63.28
N GLN A 3 12.61 39.23 62.27
CA GLN A 3 11.31 38.57 62.48
C GLN A 3 10.67 38.11 61.16
N LYS A 4 10.16 36.87 61.20
CA LYS A 4 9.12 36.34 60.34
C LYS A 4 7.85 37.19 60.43
N ALA A 5 7.15 37.38 59.31
CA ALA A 5 5.69 37.48 59.30
C ALA A 5 5.13 36.88 58.00
N SER A 6 4.31 35.85 58.18
CA SER A 6 3.50 35.14 57.19
C SER A 6 2.42 36.03 56.58
N SER A 7 2.14 35.86 55.28
CA SER A 7 0.76 36.03 54.78
C SER A 7 0.48 35.02 53.67
N SER A 8 -0.51 34.19 53.94
CA SER A 8 -1.08 33.13 53.14
C SER A 8 -2.21 33.67 52.26
N PHE A 9 -2.16 33.43 50.95
CA PHE A 9 -3.32 33.47 50.04
C PHE A 9 -3.14 32.37 48.99
N PRO A 10 -4.24 31.80 48.46
CA PRO A 10 -4.45 30.35 48.36
C PRO A 10 -4.02 29.78 47.02
N ASP A 11 -3.70 28.49 47.04
CA ASP A 11 -3.43 27.65 45.89
C ASP A 11 -4.51 27.81 44.82
N SER A 12 -4.14 28.36 43.65
CA SER A 12 -4.96 28.31 42.46
C SER A 12 -5.00 26.87 41.97
N GLU A 13 -6.17 26.26 42.10
CA GLU A 13 -6.54 24.94 41.62
C GLU A 13 -5.94 24.65 40.24
N THR A 14 -4.98 23.73 40.21
CA THR A 14 -4.55 23.05 38.99
C THR A 14 -5.74 22.30 38.42
N ILE A 15 -6.25 22.78 37.29
CA ILE A 15 -7.20 22.07 36.44
C ILE A 15 -6.63 20.67 36.18
N PRO A 16 -7.30 19.57 36.57
CA PRO A 16 -6.78 18.23 36.33
C PRO A 16 -6.85 17.97 34.81
N SER A 17 -5.70 17.97 34.16
CA SER A 17 -5.53 17.50 32.79
C SER A 17 -5.87 16.00 32.77
N GLY A 18 -7.11 15.68 32.40
CA GLY A 18 -7.60 14.32 32.30
C GLY A 18 -6.77 13.48 31.33
N THR A 19 -6.31 12.34 31.85
CA THR A 19 -5.80 11.15 31.14
C THR A 19 -4.51 11.31 30.34
N GLN A 20 -3.39 11.59 31.02
CA GLN A 20 -2.12 10.98 30.61
C GLN A 20 -2.16 9.50 31.01
N PHE A 21 -1.97 8.59 30.05
CA PHE A 21 -1.76 7.18 30.35
C PHE A 21 -0.49 7.05 31.20
N GLU A 22 -0.64 6.67 32.48
CA GLU A 22 0.49 6.22 33.28
C GLU A 22 1.07 4.97 32.60
N ALA A 23 2.29 5.11 32.07
CA ALA A 23 3.01 3.99 31.50
C ALA A 23 3.26 2.95 32.61
N TYR A 24 2.72 1.74 32.43
CA TYR A 24 3.02 0.61 33.31
C TYR A 24 4.54 0.49 33.50
N ALA A 25 5.00 0.54 34.76
CA ALA A 25 6.37 0.18 35.10
C ALA A 25 6.63 -1.26 34.58
N PRO A 26 7.68 -1.49 33.76
CA PRO A 26 7.92 -2.81 33.23
C PRO A 26 8.21 -3.77 34.39
N PRO A 27 7.45 -4.86 34.57
CA PRO A 27 7.84 -5.90 35.52
C PRO A 27 9.21 -6.44 35.10
N ASN A 28 10.07 -6.72 36.09
CA ASN A 28 11.38 -7.37 35.87
C ASN A 28 11.22 -8.50 34.83
N PRO A 29 11.98 -8.50 33.72
CA PRO A 29 11.75 -9.44 32.64
C PRO A 29 11.92 -10.86 33.18
N PRO A 30 10.85 -11.69 33.20
CA PRO A 30 10.99 -13.08 33.58
C PRO A 30 11.92 -13.78 32.57
N ASN A 31 12.68 -14.78 33.03
CA ASN A 31 13.50 -15.60 32.13
C ASN A 31 12.68 -16.06 30.92
N LEU A 32 13.18 -15.80 29.71
CA LEU A 32 12.52 -16.13 28.44
C LEU A 32 12.04 -17.60 28.41
N PHE A 33 12.85 -18.49 28.99
CA PHE A 33 12.55 -19.92 29.10
C PHE A 33 11.31 -20.22 29.96
N THR A 34 11.09 -19.47 31.03
CA THR A 34 9.93 -19.62 31.93
C THR A 34 8.65 -19.09 31.28
N ILE A 35 8.75 -18.02 30.50
CA ILE A 35 7.62 -17.45 29.74
C ILE A 35 7.17 -18.44 28.65
N VAL A 36 8.12 -18.96 27.87
CA VAL A 36 7.85 -19.93 26.80
C VAL A 36 7.28 -21.23 27.38
N ARG A 37 7.88 -21.75 28.46
CA ARG A 37 7.39 -22.96 29.13
C ARG A 37 5.97 -22.78 29.68
N GLY A 38 5.68 -21.62 30.27
CA GLY A 38 4.34 -21.28 30.76
C GLY A 38 3.31 -21.11 29.65
N GLN A 39 3.67 -20.54 28.49
CA GLN A 39 2.74 -20.36 27.37
C GLN A 39 2.48 -21.64 26.57
N VAL A 40 3.49 -22.50 26.38
CA VAL A 40 3.36 -23.71 25.57
C VAL A 40 2.73 -24.87 26.34
N LEU A 41 2.97 -25.00 27.64
CA LEU A 41 2.50 -26.15 28.43
C LEU A 41 1.16 -25.94 29.16
N THR A 42 0.65 -24.71 29.25
CA THR A 42 -0.60 -24.44 29.99
C THR A 42 -1.78 -24.20 29.04
N LYS A 43 -2.96 -24.71 29.41
CA LYS A 43 -4.21 -24.50 28.65
C LYS A 43 -4.58 -23.01 28.58
N GLU A 44 -4.29 -22.26 29.64
CA GLU A 44 -4.45 -20.80 29.71
C GLU A 44 -3.49 -20.05 28.75
N GLY A 45 -2.26 -20.55 28.56
CA GLY A 45 -1.30 -19.97 27.62
C GLY A 45 -1.70 -20.12 26.14
N TRP A 46 -2.48 -21.15 25.81
CA TRP A 46 -3.01 -21.36 24.46
C TRP A 46 -4.32 -20.63 24.22
N TRP A 47 -5.28 -20.78 25.13
CA TRP A 47 -6.67 -20.38 24.87
C TRP A 47 -7.17 -19.26 25.77
N GLY A 48 -6.57 -19.03 26.94
CA GLY A 48 -7.05 -18.10 27.96
C GLY A 48 -8.56 -18.20 28.26
N ASP A 49 -9.09 -17.22 29.00
CA ASP A 49 -10.52 -17.07 29.26
C ASP A 49 -11.09 -15.96 28.36
N PHE A 50 -11.36 -16.27 27.09
CA PHE A 50 -11.88 -15.32 26.11
C PHE A 50 -13.27 -15.72 25.57
N ASP A 51 -14.10 -14.72 25.25
CA ASP A 51 -15.41 -14.91 24.64
C ASP A 51 -15.31 -15.12 23.11
N TRP A 52 -14.82 -16.30 22.74
CA TRP A 52 -14.60 -16.74 21.35
C TRP A 52 -15.83 -16.61 20.44
N LYS A 53 -17.02 -16.70 21.04
CA LYS A 53 -18.30 -16.62 20.32
C LYS A 53 -18.53 -15.22 19.77
N ASN A 54 -18.10 -14.17 20.47
CA ASN A 54 -18.26 -12.79 20.02
C ASN A 54 -17.22 -12.41 18.93
N MET A 55 -16.02 -13.01 18.96
CA MET A 55 -14.97 -12.73 17.98
C MET A 55 -15.21 -13.42 16.63
N CYS A 56 -15.75 -14.64 16.63
CA CYS A 56 -15.87 -15.45 15.42
C CYS A 56 -17.28 -15.45 14.79
N MET A 57 -18.35 -15.11 15.52
CA MET A 57 -19.71 -15.16 14.96
C MET A 57 -20.12 -13.86 14.23
N PRO A 58 -20.97 -13.96 13.18
CA PRO A 58 -21.52 -12.82 12.45
C PRO A 58 -22.23 -11.80 13.35
N SER A 59 -22.13 -10.52 12.97
CA SER A 59 -22.59 -9.38 13.77
C SER A 59 -24.09 -9.40 14.11
N PHE A 60 -24.92 -10.12 13.37
CA PHE A 60 -26.37 -10.24 13.61
C PHE A 60 -26.74 -11.34 14.62
N LEU A 61 -25.82 -12.24 14.99
CA LEU A 61 -26.06 -13.35 15.91
C LEU A 61 -25.65 -13.07 17.36
N VAL A 62 -24.95 -11.96 17.63
CA VAL A 62 -24.44 -11.64 18.97
C VAL A 62 -25.06 -10.34 19.49
N LYS A 63 -25.77 -10.42 20.62
CA LYS A 63 -26.31 -9.26 21.35
C LYS A 63 -25.30 -8.81 22.40
N GLY A 64 -24.88 -7.55 22.32
CA GLY A 64 -23.91 -6.93 23.25
C GLY A 64 -22.52 -6.81 22.65
N LYS A 65 -22.23 -5.67 22.01
CA LYS A 65 -20.88 -5.35 21.53
C LYS A 65 -20.03 -4.92 22.72
N THR A 66 -19.23 -5.82 23.27
CA THR A 66 -18.05 -5.42 24.06
C THR A 66 -16.94 -5.06 23.08
N ASN A 67 -16.37 -3.87 23.23
CA ASN A 67 -15.21 -3.49 22.43
C ASN A 67 -14.05 -4.44 22.74
N ALA A 68 -13.47 -5.06 21.71
CA ALA A 68 -12.29 -5.90 21.89
C ALA A 68 -11.18 -5.10 22.60
N PRO A 69 -10.47 -5.70 23.58
CA PRO A 69 -9.35 -5.05 24.23
C PRO A 69 -8.24 -4.78 23.21
N PHE A 70 -7.51 -3.68 23.37
CA PHE A 70 -6.41 -3.35 22.48
C PHE A 70 -5.13 -4.09 22.89
N TRP A 71 -4.55 -4.87 21.99
CA TRP A 71 -3.30 -5.58 22.20
C TRP A 71 -2.14 -4.83 21.55
N GLY A 72 -1.33 -4.17 22.37
CA GLY A 72 -0.13 -3.45 21.92
C GLY A 72 1.00 -4.37 21.46
N LEU A 73 2.03 -3.77 20.85
CA LEU A 73 3.15 -4.43 20.15
C LEU A 73 3.79 -5.61 20.90
N ASN A 74 4.09 -5.42 22.20
CA ASN A 74 4.78 -6.39 23.05
C ASN A 74 3.88 -6.93 24.18
N SER A 75 2.56 -6.83 24.02
CA SER A 75 1.62 -7.38 25.00
C SER A 75 1.69 -8.91 25.03
N ARG A 76 1.35 -9.54 26.16
CA ARG A 76 1.34 -11.00 26.24
C ARG A 76 0.04 -11.52 25.61
N LEU A 77 0.15 -12.15 24.44
CA LEU A 77 -0.98 -12.76 23.74
C LEU A 77 -0.94 -14.29 23.92
N PRO A 78 -2.08 -14.95 24.21
CA PRO A 78 -2.15 -16.41 24.16
C PRO A 78 -1.79 -16.92 22.77
N LEU A 79 -1.08 -18.04 22.70
CA LEU A 79 -0.53 -18.54 21.43
C LEU A 79 -1.63 -18.95 20.44
N GLY A 80 -2.75 -19.50 20.91
CA GLY A 80 -3.89 -19.84 20.06
C GLY A 80 -4.54 -18.61 19.45
N LEU A 81 -4.72 -17.55 20.24
CA LEU A 81 -5.22 -16.27 19.74
C LEU A 81 -4.22 -15.62 18.78
N ALA A 82 -2.92 -15.66 19.09
CA ALA A 82 -1.87 -15.16 18.21
C ALA A 82 -1.84 -15.91 16.87
N ALA A 83 -2.05 -17.22 16.88
CA ALA A 83 -2.14 -18.03 15.67
C ALA A 83 -3.39 -17.69 14.85
N ILE A 84 -4.55 -17.52 15.48
CA ILE A 84 -5.79 -17.14 14.78
C ILE A 84 -5.68 -15.73 14.17
N MET A 85 -5.16 -14.76 14.93
CA MET A 85 -4.91 -13.41 14.43
C MET A 85 -3.86 -13.43 13.32
N GLY A 86 -2.78 -14.21 13.47
CA GLY A 86 -1.77 -14.38 12.44
C GLY A 86 -2.33 -14.99 11.16
N PHE A 87 -3.20 -15.99 11.27
CA PHE A 87 -3.92 -16.58 10.14
C PHE A 87 -4.85 -15.56 9.46
N GLN A 88 -5.52 -14.71 10.23
CA GLN A 88 -6.33 -13.62 9.68
C GLN A 88 -5.48 -12.61 8.90
N HIS A 89 -4.33 -12.22 9.45
CA HIS A 89 -3.38 -11.36 8.74
C HIS A 89 -2.85 -12.03 7.47
N SER A 90 -2.52 -13.34 7.50
CA SER A 90 -2.03 -14.02 6.31
C SER A 90 -3.08 -14.08 5.20
N LEU A 91 -4.36 -14.29 5.55
CA LEU A 91 -5.46 -14.23 4.59
C LEU A 91 -5.68 -12.82 4.05
N ALA A 92 -5.53 -11.77 4.85
CA ALA A 92 -5.67 -10.40 4.35
C ALA A 92 -4.57 -10.02 3.33
N MET A 93 -3.39 -10.63 3.48
CA MET A 93 -2.17 -10.25 2.77
C MET A 93 -1.90 -11.09 1.52
N VAL A 94 -2.35 -12.34 1.48
CA VAL A 94 -2.03 -13.30 0.41
C VAL A 94 -2.45 -12.80 -0.98
N SER A 95 -3.62 -12.14 -1.09
CA SER A 95 -4.08 -11.57 -2.37
C SER A 95 -3.14 -10.47 -2.85
N GLY A 96 -2.69 -9.59 -1.95
CA GLY A 96 -1.75 -8.54 -2.27
C GLY A 96 -0.37 -9.08 -2.68
N VAL A 97 0.06 -10.22 -2.12
CA VAL A 97 1.35 -10.84 -2.47
C VAL A 97 1.31 -11.54 -3.83
N VAL A 98 0.21 -12.25 -4.11
CA VAL A 98 0.05 -13.07 -5.32
C VAL A 98 -0.26 -12.20 -6.55
N THR A 99 -1.09 -11.17 -6.40
CA THR A 99 -1.62 -10.38 -7.52
C THR A 99 -0.56 -9.72 -8.41
N PRO A 100 0.45 -8.99 -7.87
CA PRO A 100 1.48 -8.38 -8.71
C PRO A 100 2.22 -9.39 -9.58
N ILE A 101 2.52 -10.55 -9.01
CA ILE A 101 3.23 -11.62 -9.71
C ILE A 101 2.35 -12.22 -10.80
N LEU A 102 1.07 -12.51 -10.52
CA LEU A 102 0.11 -12.98 -11.52
C LEU A 102 0.00 -12.03 -12.73
N ILE A 103 -0.02 -10.71 -12.48
CA ILE A 103 -0.13 -9.71 -13.55
C ILE A 103 1.14 -9.69 -14.42
N MET A 104 2.33 -9.77 -13.81
CA MET A 104 3.60 -9.73 -14.52
C MET A 104 3.90 -11.00 -15.33
N ILE A 105 3.58 -12.17 -14.78
CA ILE A 105 3.89 -13.47 -15.40
C ILE A 105 2.83 -13.92 -16.42
N GLY A 106 1.68 -13.25 -16.44
CA GLY A 106 0.53 -13.59 -17.26
C GLY A 106 0.76 -13.40 -18.76
N SER A 107 -0.34 -13.42 -19.52
CA SER A 107 -0.31 -13.38 -20.99
C SER A 107 -0.55 -11.97 -21.55
N GLY A 108 0.25 -11.56 -22.53
CA GLY A 108 0.07 -10.32 -23.28
C GLY A 108 1.38 -9.65 -23.71
N SER A 109 1.25 -8.53 -24.41
CA SER A 109 2.39 -7.71 -24.89
C SER A 109 3.12 -6.97 -23.77
N THR A 110 2.51 -6.89 -22.59
CA THR A 110 3.01 -6.21 -21.39
C THR A 110 3.39 -7.18 -20.27
N SER A 111 3.36 -8.49 -20.54
CA SER A 111 3.62 -9.54 -19.56
C SER A 111 4.69 -10.50 -20.09
N LEU A 112 5.30 -11.29 -19.20
CA LEU A 112 6.45 -12.13 -19.52
C LEU A 112 6.10 -13.40 -20.32
N ASN A 113 4.80 -13.76 -20.40
CA ASN A 113 4.30 -14.97 -21.04
C ASN A 113 5.00 -16.24 -20.56
N LEU A 114 5.32 -16.33 -19.26
CA LEU A 114 6.12 -17.44 -18.72
C LEU A 114 5.38 -18.78 -18.81
N THR A 115 6.15 -19.87 -18.82
CA THR A 115 5.59 -21.22 -18.80
C THR A 115 4.82 -21.49 -17.50
N LEU A 116 3.86 -22.41 -17.54
CA LEU A 116 3.07 -22.77 -16.35
C LEU A 116 3.96 -23.20 -15.16
N GLU A 117 5.05 -23.91 -15.43
CA GLU A 117 6.02 -24.34 -14.41
C GLU A 117 6.72 -23.13 -13.76
N ASP A 118 7.16 -22.16 -14.56
CA ASP A 118 7.79 -20.93 -14.05
C ASP A 118 6.79 -20.06 -13.29
N GLN A 119 5.54 -20.00 -13.74
CA GLN A 119 4.47 -19.27 -13.05
C GLN A 119 4.19 -19.87 -11.66
N GLN A 120 4.05 -21.20 -11.59
CA GLN A 120 3.85 -21.91 -10.31
C GLN A 120 5.01 -21.65 -9.35
N TYR A 121 6.25 -21.75 -9.85
CA TYR A 121 7.45 -21.47 -9.08
C TYR A 121 7.45 -20.02 -8.54
N LEU A 122 7.22 -19.02 -9.39
CA LEU A 122 7.30 -17.61 -9.00
C LEU A 122 6.25 -17.24 -7.95
N LEU A 123 5.04 -17.79 -8.01
CA LEU A 123 4.03 -17.59 -6.98
C LEU A 123 4.46 -18.15 -5.62
N SER A 124 4.96 -19.38 -5.61
CA SER A 124 5.49 -19.98 -4.38
C SER A 124 6.70 -19.22 -3.84
N ALA A 125 7.63 -18.85 -4.71
CA ALA A 125 8.81 -18.07 -4.34
C ALA A 125 8.42 -16.69 -3.79
N ALA A 126 7.39 -16.04 -4.34
CA ALA A 126 6.89 -14.75 -3.85
C ALA A 126 6.33 -14.86 -2.43
N LEU A 127 5.56 -15.91 -2.14
CA LEU A 127 5.03 -16.18 -0.81
C LEU A 127 6.14 -16.48 0.19
N ILE A 128 7.06 -17.39 -0.14
CA ILE A 128 8.20 -17.74 0.74
C ILE A 128 9.06 -16.51 1.04
N THR A 129 9.41 -15.75 -0.01
CA THR A 129 10.25 -14.56 0.09
C THR A 129 9.59 -13.47 0.92
N SER A 130 8.32 -13.17 0.66
CA SER A 130 7.54 -12.18 1.42
C SER A 130 7.45 -12.57 2.90
N ALA A 131 7.24 -13.85 3.22
CA ALA A 131 7.21 -14.34 4.60
C ALA A 131 8.54 -14.14 5.33
N ILE A 132 9.66 -14.53 4.70
CA ILE A 132 11.00 -14.41 5.30
C ILE A 132 11.37 -12.94 5.52
N LEU A 133 11.13 -12.09 4.53
CA LEU A 133 11.51 -10.69 4.58
C LEU A 133 10.57 -9.85 5.47
N SER A 134 9.33 -10.29 5.65
CA SER A 134 8.43 -9.73 6.66
C SER A 134 8.96 -9.96 8.08
N LEU A 135 9.64 -11.09 8.35
CA LEU A 135 10.29 -11.29 9.66
C LEU A 135 11.36 -10.22 9.90
N ILE A 136 12.14 -9.85 8.88
CA ILE A 136 13.16 -8.80 8.97
C ILE A 136 12.51 -7.44 9.22
N GLN A 137 11.37 -7.16 8.60
CA GLN A 137 10.65 -5.89 8.78
C GLN A 137 9.99 -5.76 10.17
N ILE A 138 9.38 -6.84 10.65
CA ILE A 138 8.70 -6.90 11.95
C ILE A 138 9.71 -6.87 13.10
N THR A 139 10.84 -7.54 12.92
CA THR A 139 11.95 -7.47 13.88
C THR A 139 12.64 -6.12 13.74
N ARG A 140 13.09 -5.55 14.85
CA ARG A 140 13.84 -4.29 14.85
C ARG A 140 15.26 -4.59 15.29
N PHE A 141 16.14 -4.89 14.33
CA PHE A 141 17.54 -5.16 14.60
C PHE A 141 18.33 -3.85 14.68
N LYS A 142 19.08 -3.65 15.76
CA LYS A 142 20.02 -2.51 15.83
C LYS A 142 21.31 -2.89 15.11
N ILE A 143 21.76 -2.04 14.19
CA ILE A 143 23.04 -2.25 13.52
C ILE A 143 24.15 -1.98 14.54
N TYR A 144 25.00 -2.98 14.77
CA TYR A 144 26.08 -2.91 15.74
C TYR A 144 27.02 -1.73 15.43
N GLY A 145 27.31 -0.90 16.44
CA GLY A 145 28.19 0.27 16.30
C GLY A 145 27.55 1.53 15.70
N THR A 146 26.24 1.53 15.36
CA THR A 146 25.54 2.73 14.86
C THR A 146 24.23 3.00 15.60
N ASN A 147 23.59 4.14 15.31
CA ASN A 147 22.26 4.49 15.80
C ASN A 147 21.12 4.03 14.87
N TYR A 148 21.46 3.31 13.78
CA TYR A 148 20.51 2.86 12.79
C TYR A 148 19.89 1.51 13.16
N TYR A 149 18.67 1.31 12.71
CA TYR A 149 17.91 0.08 12.87
C TYR A 149 17.58 -0.47 11.49
N ILE A 150 17.38 -1.79 11.39
CA ILE A 150 16.76 -2.46 10.25
C ILE A 150 15.43 -3.01 10.75
N GLY A 151 14.36 -2.64 10.06
CA GLY A 151 12.98 -2.99 10.38
C GLY A 151 12.26 -1.94 11.23
N THR A 152 10.94 -2.00 11.20
CA THR A 152 10.05 -1.01 11.83
C THR A 152 9.80 -1.31 13.30
N GLY A 153 9.90 -2.59 13.69
CA GLY A 153 9.43 -3.05 15.00
C GLY A 153 7.92 -2.89 15.17
N LEU A 154 7.16 -2.94 14.09
CA LEU A 154 5.70 -2.95 14.05
C LEU A 154 5.24 -4.26 13.39
N LEU A 155 3.93 -4.50 13.37
CA LEU A 155 3.36 -5.55 12.53
C LEU A 155 3.38 -5.04 11.08
N SER A 156 4.56 -5.01 10.47
CA SER A 156 4.78 -4.54 9.09
C SER A 156 5.08 -5.74 8.21
N VAL A 157 4.06 -6.25 7.53
CA VAL A 157 4.23 -7.33 6.54
C VAL A 157 4.64 -6.69 5.21
N VAL A 158 5.53 -7.35 4.48
CA VAL A 158 6.02 -6.90 3.17
C VAL A 158 5.55 -7.84 2.06
N GLY A 159 5.44 -7.31 0.84
CA GLY A 159 5.09 -8.09 -0.35
C GLY A 159 5.49 -7.37 -1.65
N PRO A 160 5.34 -8.03 -2.81
CA PRO A 160 5.63 -7.44 -4.12
C PRO A 160 4.92 -6.11 -4.33
N ASN A 161 5.68 -5.10 -4.77
CA ASN A 161 5.19 -3.75 -4.93
C ASN A 161 4.31 -3.59 -6.19
N PHE A 162 3.11 -3.00 -6.03
CA PHE A 162 2.20 -2.67 -7.13
C PHE A 162 2.74 -1.59 -8.07
N ALA A 163 3.51 -0.61 -7.56
CA ALA A 163 4.16 0.42 -8.36
C ALA A 163 5.17 -0.16 -9.37
N SER A 164 5.67 -1.38 -9.15
CA SER A 164 6.57 -2.02 -10.10
C SER A 164 5.84 -2.57 -11.34
N ILE A 165 4.51 -2.76 -11.28
CA ILE A 165 3.72 -3.38 -12.35
C ILE A 165 3.72 -2.52 -13.62
N PRO A 166 3.33 -1.22 -13.59
CA PRO A 166 3.24 -0.44 -14.83
C PRO A 166 4.62 -0.19 -15.45
N ALA A 167 5.65 0.05 -14.62
CA ALA A 167 7.02 0.19 -15.08
C ALA A 167 7.52 -1.10 -15.76
N THR A 168 7.29 -2.25 -15.13
CA THR A 168 7.65 -3.56 -15.70
C THR A 168 6.89 -3.83 -17.00
N ALA A 169 5.59 -3.53 -17.05
CA ALA A 169 4.77 -3.68 -18.24
C ALA A 169 5.28 -2.85 -19.43
N ALA A 170 5.67 -1.59 -19.18
CA ALA A 170 6.24 -0.72 -20.21
C ALA A 170 7.61 -1.23 -20.69
N ILE A 171 8.48 -1.68 -19.77
CA ILE A 171 9.79 -2.25 -20.11
C ILE A 171 9.63 -3.53 -20.95
N ILE A 172 8.72 -4.43 -20.57
CA ILE A 172 8.45 -5.67 -21.31
C ILE A 172 7.95 -5.36 -22.72
N LYS A 173 7.00 -4.42 -22.86
CA LYS A 173 6.51 -3.97 -24.17
C LYS A 173 7.66 -3.46 -25.05
N ASN A 174 8.58 -2.69 -24.48
CA ASN A 174 9.76 -2.19 -25.19
C ASN A 174 10.74 -3.32 -25.55
N MET A 175 10.92 -4.31 -24.68
CA MET A 175 11.76 -5.49 -24.94
C MET A 175 11.24 -6.35 -26.09
N TYR A 176 9.93 -6.55 -26.21
CA TYR A 176 9.33 -7.19 -27.40
C TYR A 176 9.49 -6.32 -28.65
N SER A 177 9.25 -5.00 -28.56
CA SER A 177 9.38 -4.10 -29.71
C SER A 177 10.80 -3.97 -30.25
N ASN A 178 11.81 -4.12 -29.39
CA ASN A 178 13.23 -4.04 -29.78
C ASN A 178 13.85 -5.41 -30.10
N GLY A 179 13.07 -6.49 -30.06
CA GLY A 179 13.54 -7.85 -30.37
C GLY A 179 14.39 -8.50 -29.28
N TYR A 180 14.44 -7.93 -28.07
CA TYR A 180 15.08 -8.57 -26.91
C TYR A 180 14.32 -9.83 -26.48
N CYS A 181 12.98 -9.78 -26.59
CA CYS A 181 12.11 -10.93 -26.46
C CYS A 181 11.55 -11.34 -27.83
N GLU A 182 11.41 -12.64 -28.04
CA GLU A 182 10.95 -13.21 -29.30
C GLU A 182 9.43 -13.09 -29.44
N THR A 183 8.95 -12.88 -30.67
CA THR A 183 7.53 -12.90 -31.01
C THR A 183 7.33 -13.82 -32.22
N SER A 184 6.24 -14.57 -32.24
CA SER A 184 5.83 -15.38 -33.38
C SER A 184 4.62 -14.73 -34.04
N VAL A 185 4.57 -14.71 -35.37
CA VAL A 185 3.38 -14.26 -36.10
C VAL A 185 2.58 -15.51 -36.44
N LEU A 186 1.35 -15.59 -35.92
CA LEU A 186 0.41 -16.67 -36.23
C LEU A 186 -0.09 -16.56 -37.68
N GLU A 187 -0.66 -17.64 -38.21
CA GLU A 187 -1.19 -17.69 -39.59
C GLU A 187 -2.25 -16.61 -39.87
N ASP A 188 -2.97 -16.18 -38.83
CA ASP A 188 -3.98 -15.13 -38.86
C ASP A 188 -3.41 -13.69 -38.87
N GLY A 189 -2.07 -13.53 -38.87
CA GLY A 189 -1.39 -12.23 -38.81
C GLY A 189 -1.36 -11.60 -37.41
N THR A 190 -1.85 -12.29 -36.39
CA THR A 190 -1.76 -11.86 -34.99
C THR A 190 -0.36 -12.13 -34.43
N ILE A 191 0.15 -11.19 -33.64
CA ILE A 191 1.45 -11.33 -32.97
C ILE A 191 1.23 -12.11 -31.69
N ASP A 192 1.84 -13.29 -31.62
CA ASP A 192 1.96 -14.10 -30.42
C ASP A 192 3.28 -13.78 -29.71
N TYR A 193 3.20 -13.58 -28.40
CA TYR A 193 4.32 -13.14 -27.58
C TYR A 193 4.89 -14.34 -26.84
N LEU A 194 6.09 -14.76 -27.23
CA LEU A 194 6.71 -15.99 -26.71
C LEU A 194 7.24 -15.80 -25.28
N PRO A 195 7.38 -16.89 -24.49
CA PRO A 195 7.91 -16.84 -23.13
C PRO A 195 9.32 -16.21 -23.07
N CYS A 196 9.50 -15.17 -22.27
CA CYS A 196 10.76 -14.44 -22.17
C CYS A 196 11.36 -14.43 -20.74
N PRO A 197 11.91 -15.57 -20.25
CA PRO A 197 12.51 -15.64 -18.92
C PRO A 197 13.76 -14.75 -18.76
N LYS A 198 14.44 -14.43 -19.87
CA LYS A 198 15.59 -13.50 -19.88
C LYS A 198 15.16 -12.08 -19.49
N ALA A 199 13.97 -11.63 -19.88
CA ALA A 199 13.44 -10.32 -19.47
C ALA A 199 13.22 -10.25 -17.96
N TRP A 200 12.72 -11.33 -17.34
CA TRP A 200 12.58 -11.37 -15.89
C TRP A 200 13.94 -11.25 -15.18
N GLY A 201 14.94 -12.02 -15.63
CA GLY A 201 16.30 -11.90 -15.09
C GLY A 201 16.93 -10.52 -15.29
N ALA A 202 16.62 -9.84 -16.40
CA ALA A 202 17.01 -8.46 -16.68
C ALA A 202 16.35 -7.43 -15.74
N ILE A 203 15.06 -7.61 -15.48
CA ILE A 203 14.28 -6.80 -14.53
C ILE A 203 14.83 -6.98 -13.10
N LEU A 204 15.07 -8.23 -12.68
CA LEU A 204 15.64 -8.55 -11.37
C LEU A 204 17.05 -7.97 -11.20
N GLY A 205 17.93 -8.11 -12.18
CA GLY A 205 19.28 -7.55 -12.08
C GLY A 205 19.27 -6.02 -12.04
N THR A 206 18.35 -5.38 -12.78
CA THR A 206 18.18 -3.94 -12.74
C THR A 206 17.61 -3.47 -11.41
N SER A 207 16.63 -4.19 -10.85
CA SER A 207 16.06 -3.88 -9.55
C SER A 207 17.09 -4.03 -8.42
N MET A 208 17.95 -5.05 -8.47
CA MET A 208 19.07 -5.22 -7.53
C MET A 208 20.02 -4.03 -7.50
N VAL A 209 20.33 -3.44 -8.67
CA VAL A 209 21.19 -2.25 -8.73
C VAL A 209 20.45 -1.04 -8.19
N CYS A 210 19.16 -0.90 -8.51
CA CYS A 210 18.37 0.24 -8.08
C CYS A 210 18.00 0.18 -6.59
N SER A 211 17.97 -0.99 -5.94
CA SER A 211 17.70 -1.08 -4.49
C SER A 211 18.77 -0.39 -3.64
N PHE A 212 20.00 -0.29 -4.14
CA PHE A 212 21.05 0.51 -3.49
C PHE A 212 20.72 1.99 -3.41
N PHE A 213 19.89 2.50 -4.33
CA PHE A 213 19.37 3.87 -4.24
C PHE A 213 18.48 4.05 -3.02
N GLU A 214 17.50 3.16 -2.80
CA GLU A 214 16.64 3.19 -1.62
C GLU A 214 17.43 3.00 -0.32
N ILE A 215 18.36 2.04 -0.29
CA ILE A 215 19.27 1.82 0.85
C ILE A 215 20.07 3.09 1.14
N GLY A 216 20.67 3.71 0.12
CA GLY A 216 21.43 4.95 0.28
C GLY A 216 20.58 6.12 0.78
N MET A 217 19.38 6.27 0.23
CA MET A 217 18.42 7.31 0.62
C MET A 217 17.88 7.10 2.04
N SER A 218 17.77 5.86 2.51
CA SER A 218 17.33 5.55 3.88
C SER A 218 18.26 6.10 4.95
N PHE A 219 19.55 6.29 4.65
CA PHE A 219 20.53 6.87 5.58
C PHE A 219 20.45 8.41 5.67
N LEU A 220 19.65 9.06 4.83
CA LEU A 220 19.47 10.50 4.89
C LEU A 220 18.81 10.94 6.20
N PRO A 221 19.07 12.18 6.66
CA PRO A 221 18.44 12.70 7.85
C PRO A 221 16.91 12.68 7.69
N PRO A 222 16.14 12.24 8.71
CA PRO A 222 14.68 12.16 8.60
C PRO A 222 14.00 13.50 8.29
N LYS A 223 14.62 14.62 8.68
CA LYS A 223 14.18 15.98 8.29
C LYS A 223 14.23 16.20 6.77
N MET A 224 15.24 15.66 6.10
CA MET A 224 15.37 15.76 4.65
C MET A 224 14.36 14.87 3.94
N ILE A 225 14.16 13.64 4.45
CA ILE A 225 13.11 12.73 3.95
C ILE A 225 11.73 13.39 4.06
N LYS A 226 11.36 13.95 5.22
CA LYS A 226 10.10 14.70 5.40
C LYS A 226 9.97 15.91 4.47
N ARG A 227 11.08 16.57 4.13
CA ARG A 227 11.08 17.74 3.24
C ARG A 227 10.89 17.37 1.78
N ILE A 228 11.52 16.29 1.33
CA ILE A 228 11.42 15.80 -0.06
C ILE A 228 10.09 15.06 -0.27
N PHE A 229 9.64 14.34 0.75
CA PHE A 229 8.49 13.44 0.71
C PHE A 229 7.45 13.78 1.79
N PRO A 230 6.85 14.99 1.77
CA PRO A 230 5.76 15.31 2.66
C PRO A 230 4.48 14.52 2.28
N PRO A 231 3.47 14.45 3.19
CA PRO A 231 2.24 13.72 2.94
C PRO A 231 1.49 14.12 1.65
N ILE A 232 1.65 15.35 1.18
CA ILE A 232 1.08 15.82 -0.10
C ILE A 232 1.66 15.10 -1.31
N VAL A 233 2.95 14.77 -1.30
CA VAL A 233 3.60 14.00 -2.36
C VAL A 233 3.13 12.56 -2.26
N SER A 234 3.34 11.90 -1.11
CA SER A 234 2.95 10.50 -0.90
C SER A 234 1.48 10.24 -1.21
N GLY A 235 0.57 11.08 -0.71
CA GLY A 235 -0.86 10.91 -0.92
C GLY A 235 -1.29 11.09 -2.38
N THR A 236 -0.70 12.06 -3.09
CA THR A 236 -0.98 12.29 -4.53
C THR A 236 -0.45 11.13 -5.37
N THR A 237 0.76 10.64 -5.05
CA THR A 237 1.39 9.51 -5.72
C THR A 237 0.57 8.23 -5.56
N ILE A 238 0.24 7.84 -4.33
CA ILE A 238 -0.53 6.61 -4.04
C ILE A 238 -1.90 6.64 -4.72
N LEU A 239 -2.56 7.81 -4.76
CA LEU A 239 -3.81 7.99 -5.48
C LEU A 239 -3.64 7.70 -6.98
N LEU A 240 -2.58 8.23 -7.61
CA LEU A 240 -2.32 8.00 -9.04
C LEU A 240 -1.96 6.53 -9.34
N ILE A 241 -1.20 5.86 -8.46
CA ILE A 241 -0.91 4.43 -8.60
C ILE A 241 -2.22 3.67 -8.65
N GLY A 242 -3.07 3.83 -7.63
CA GLY A 242 -4.38 3.17 -7.54
C GLY A 242 -5.25 3.41 -8.77
N CYS A 243 -5.37 4.66 -9.23
CA CYS A 243 -6.11 5.01 -10.44
C CYS A 243 -5.59 4.29 -11.69
N SER A 244 -4.27 4.17 -11.84
CA SER A 244 -3.67 3.53 -13.03
C SER A 244 -3.93 2.03 -13.09
N VAL A 245 -3.85 1.33 -11.95
CA VAL A 245 -3.99 -0.13 -11.89
C VAL A 245 -5.46 -0.60 -11.87
N ILE A 246 -6.43 0.26 -11.53
CA ILE A 246 -7.87 -0.10 -11.65
C ILE A 246 -8.22 -0.53 -13.09
N SER A 247 -7.60 0.09 -14.09
CA SER A 247 -7.83 -0.25 -15.51
C SER A 247 -7.49 -1.70 -15.84
N THR A 248 -6.42 -2.26 -15.25
CA THR A 248 -6.02 -3.66 -15.46
C THR A 248 -6.99 -4.61 -14.77
N ALA A 249 -7.45 -4.27 -13.56
CA ALA A 249 -8.47 -5.06 -12.87
C ALA A 249 -9.79 -5.15 -13.64
N LEU A 250 -10.25 -4.04 -14.23
CA LEU A 250 -11.47 -4.04 -15.05
C LEU A 250 -11.29 -4.82 -16.35
N SER A 251 -10.10 -4.77 -16.95
CA SER A 251 -9.78 -5.57 -18.14
C SER A 251 -9.80 -7.06 -17.83
N ASP A 252 -9.23 -7.47 -16.68
CA ASP A 252 -9.30 -8.84 -16.20
C ASP A 252 -10.73 -9.28 -15.86
N TRP A 253 -11.52 -8.39 -15.25
CA TRP A 253 -12.93 -8.64 -14.96
C TRP A 253 -13.72 -8.94 -16.24
N ALA A 254 -13.45 -8.21 -17.32
CA ALA A 254 -14.07 -8.45 -18.62
C ALA A 254 -13.60 -9.75 -19.31
N GLY A 255 -12.61 -10.46 -18.79
CA GLY A 255 -12.12 -11.73 -19.35
C GLY A 255 -10.61 -11.76 -19.64
N GLY A 256 -9.91 -10.65 -19.41
CA GLY A 256 -8.44 -10.57 -19.54
C GLY A 256 -7.95 -9.44 -20.43
N SER A 257 -6.63 -9.30 -20.47
CA SER A 257 -5.88 -8.46 -21.40
C SER A 257 -5.35 -9.23 -22.62
N GLY A 258 -4.95 -8.52 -23.68
CA GLY A 258 -4.29 -9.09 -24.87
C GLY A 258 -5.18 -9.10 -26.11
N GLY A 259 -4.84 -9.92 -27.11
CA GLY A 259 -5.55 -9.95 -28.41
C GLY A 259 -7.05 -10.29 -28.32
N CYS A 260 -7.50 -10.89 -27.22
CA CYS A 260 -8.91 -11.18 -27.03
C CYS A 260 -9.75 -9.95 -26.64
N SER A 261 -9.12 -8.89 -26.09
CA SER A 261 -9.83 -7.67 -25.69
C SER A 261 -10.41 -6.87 -26.86
N SER A 262 -9.82 -7.01 -28.06
CA SER A 262 -10.34 -6.39 -29.28
C SER A 262 -11.54 -7.13 -29.90
N ARG A 263 -11.99 -8.24 -29.28
CA ARG A 263 -13.09 -9.09 -29.76
C ARG A 263 -12.98 -9.47 -31.25
N PRO A 264 -11.87 -10.11 -31.68
CA PRO A 264 -11.75 -10.55 -33.06
C PRO A 264 -12.82 -11.62 -33.38
N GLU A 265 -13.44 -11.54 -34.55
CA GLU A 265 -14.50 -12.48 -34.97
C GLU A 265 -13.96 -13.89 -35.24
N THR A 266 -12.68 -14.00 -35.63
CA THR A 266 -12.01 -15.26 -35.96
C THR A 266 -10.58 -15.30 -35.39
N GLY A 267 -10.07 -16.51 -35.16
CA GLY A 267 -8.69 -16.75 -34.75
C GLY A 267 -8.55 -17.23 -33.29
N TYR A 268 -7.30 -17.51 -32.89
CA TYR A 268 -6.94 -18.11 -31.60
C TYR A 268 -7.42 -17.31 -30.37
N TYR A 269 -7.55 -15.99 -30.52
CA TYR A 269 -8.01 -15.07 -29.48
C TYR A 269 -9.45 -14.57 -29.70
N SER A 270 -10.27 -15.26 -30.51
CA SER A 270 -11.70 -14.94 -30.67
C SER A 270 -12.49 -15.06 -29.37
N GLN A 271 -12.04 -15.93 -28.47
CA GLN A 271 -12.55 -16.09 -27.11
C GLN A 271 -11.43 -15.87 -26.10
N CYS A 272 -11.78 -15.47 -24.88
CA CYS A 272 -10.84 -15.19 -23.81
C CYS A 272 -10.74 -16.35 -22.82
N PRO A 273 -9.54 -16.64 -22.29
CA PRO A 273 -8.24 -16.07 -22.67
C PRO A 273 -7.74 -16.53 -24.06
N ASN A 274 -8.21 -17.68 -24.54
CA ASN A 274 -8.02 -18.22 -25.90
C ASN A 274 -9.11 -19.27 -26.17
N THR A 275 -9.17 -19.82 -27.39
CA THR A 275 -10.14 -20.86 -27.77
C THR A 275 -9.92 -22.22 -27.08
N ASP A 276 -8.74 -22.45 -26.51
CA ASP A 276 -8.38 -23.71 -25.84
C ASP A 276 -8.75 -23.72 -24.36
N ALA A 277 -9.16 -22.58 -23.80
CA ALA A 277 -9.47 -22.44 -22.39
C ALA A 277 -10.77 -23.15 -22.00
N PRO A 278 -10.92 -23.54 -20.72
CA PRO A 278 -12.18 -24.08 -20.21
C PRO A 278 -13.28 -23.02 -20.26
N HIS A 279 -14.39 -23.33 -20.94
CA HIS A 279 -15.54 -22.45 -21.12
C HIS A 279 -15.16 -21.04 -21.67
N PRO A 280 -14.58 -20.99 -22.87
CA PRO A 280 -14.07 -19.74 -23.44
C PRO A 280 -15.21 -18.89 -23.99
N LEU A 281 -15.22 -17.60 -23.65
CA LEU A 281 -16.27 -16.65 -24.02
C LEU A 281 -15.69 -15.36 -24.60
N PRO A 282 -16.46 -14.58 -25.39
CA PRO A 282 -15.99 -13.30 -25.90
C PRO A 282 -15.72 -12.32 -24.76
N TRP A 283 -14.74 -11.43 -24.98
CA TRP A 283 -14.42 -10.39 -24.01
C TRP A 283 -15.64 -9.53 -23.66
N GLY A 284 -15.84 -9.31 -22.37
CA GLY A 284 -16.99 -8.59 -21.81
C GLY A 284 -18.30 -9.38 -21.84
N SER A 285 -18.26 -10.72 -21.90
CA SER A 285 -19.47 -11.53 -21.80
C SER A 285 -20.20 -11.31 -20.46
N PRO A 286 -21.55 -11.44 -20.43
CA PRO A 286 -22.32 -11.32 -19.20
C PRO A 286 -21.87 -12.27 -18.10
N GLU A 287 -21.38 -13.46 -18.45
CA GLU A 287 -20.89 -14.48 -17.53
C GLU A 287 -19.59 -14.03 -16.85
N PHE A 288 -18.64 -13.45 -17.59
CA PHE A 288 -17.42 -12.91 -17.00
C PHE A 288 -17.71 -11.74 -16.06
N ILE A 289 -18.58 -10.83 -16.48
CA ILE A 289 -19.01 -9.71 -15.64
C ILE A 289 -19.73 -10.25 -14.39
N GLY A 290 -20.60 -11.25 -14.55
CA GLY A 290 -21.32 -11.91 -13.46
C GLY A 290 -20.40 -12.58 -12.45
N LEU A 291 -19.37 -13.31 -12.89
CA LEU A 291 -18.41 -13.98 -12.01
C LEU A 291 -17.62 -12.98 -11.15
N GLY A 292 -17.05 -11.95 -11.76
CA GLY A 292 -16.36 -10.90 -11.00
C GLY A 292 -17.33 -10.07 -10.13
N PHE A 293 -18.58 -9.90 -10.55
CA PHE A 293 -19.61 -9.24 -9.72
C PHE A 293 -19.96 -10.07 -8.49
N VAL A 294 -20.04 -11.41 -8.59
CA VAL A 294 -20.24 -12.28 -7.44
C VAL A 294 -19.11 -12.11 -6.41
N VAL A 295 -17.85 -12.03 -6.87
CA VAL A 295 -16.70 -11.73 -5.99
C VAL A 295 -16.89 -10.38 -5.31
N PHE A 296 -17.11 -9.33 -6.09
CA PHE A 296 -17.22 -7.96 -5.59
C PHE A 296 -18.41 -7.81 -4.62
N ALA A 297 -19.57 -8.35 -4.98
CA ALA A 297 -20.76 -8.36 -4.13
C ALA A 297 -20.52 -9.14 -2.83
N THR A 298 -19.82 -10.27 -2.89
CA THR A 298 -19.45 -11.04 -1.69
C THR A 298 -18.57 -10.22 -0.76
N ILE A 299 -17.58 -9.49 -1.29
CA ILE A 299 -16.74 -8.59 -0.49
C ILE A 299 -17.62 -7.56 0.23
N LEU A 300 -18.52 -6.87 -0.49
CA LEU A 300 -19.43 -5.88 0.10
C LEU A 300 -20.37 -6.47 1.16
N LEU A 301 -20.89 -7.67 0.92
CA LEU A 301 -21.75 -8.38 1.87
C LEU A 301 -21.00 -8.76 3.14
N ILE A 302 -19.75 -9.21 3.02
CA ILE A 302 -18.89 -9.51 4.16
C ILE A 302 -18.54 -8.24 4.93
N GLU A 303 -18.24 -7.13 4.25
CA GLU A 303 -17.96 -5.86 4.92
C GLU A 303 -19.16 -5.41 5.77
N ASN A 304 -20.37 -5.55 5.23
CA ASN A 304 -21.58 -5.09 5.91
C ASN A 304 -22.01 -6.05 7.06
N LEU A 305 -22.06 -7.36 6.80
CA LEU A 305 -22.66 -8.35 7.70
C LEU A 305 -21.65 -9.19 8.49
N GLY A 306 -20.38 -9.21 8.06
CA GLY A 306 -19.34 -10.07 8.60
C GLY A 306 -18.95 -9.74 10.04
N SER A 307 -18.33 -10.71 10.70
CA SER A 307 -17.63 -10.51 11.97
C SER A 307 -16.31 -9.76 11.75
N SER A 308 -15.68 -9.22 12.80
CA SER A 308 -14.37 -8.57 12.67
C SER A 308 -13.31 -9.46 12.01
N PHE A 309 -13.39 -10.77 12.24
CA PHE A 309 -12.54 -11.75 11.57
C PHE A 309 -12.79 -11.78 10.05
N MET A 310 -14.06 -11.92 9.65
CA MET A 310 -14.43 -12.00 8.24
C MET A 310 -14.13 -10.70 7.48
N LYS A 311 -14.35 -9.53 8.11
CA LYS A 311 -14.08 -8.23 7.49
C LYS A 311 -12.61 -8.06 7.11
N SER A 312 -11.68 -8.55 7.92
CA SER A 312 -10.26 -8.52 7.57
C SER A 312 -9.87 -9.49 6.47
N ALA A 313 -10.59 -10.61 6.33
CA ALA A 313 -10.36 -11.60 5.29
C ALA A 313 -11.30 -11.45 4.08
N GLN A 314 -12.05 -10.35 3.99
CA GLN A 314 -13.16 -10.22 3.05
C GLN A 314 -12.76 -10.37 1.58
N ILE A 315 -11.58 -9.87 1.21
CA ILE A 315 -11.06 -9.93 -0.16
C ILE A 315 -10.82 -11.39 -0.56
N VAL A 316 -10.17 -12.16 0.31
CA VAL A 316 -9.89 -13.59 0.05
C VAL A 316 -11.14 -14.45 0.19
N LEU A 317 -12.04 -14.15 1.12
CA LEU A 317 -13.32 -14.85 1.21
C LEU A 317 -14.18 -14.61 -0.04
N GLY A 318 -14.19 -13.37 -0.57
CA GLY A 318 -14.81 -13.05 -1.85
C GLY A 318 -14.20 -13.83 -3.01
N LEU A 319 -12.86 -13.90 -3.06
CA LEU A 319 -12.12 -14.71 -4.03
C LEU A 319 -12.50 -16.19 -3.94
N ILE A 320 -12.55 -16.76 -2.73
CA ILE A 320 -12.93 -18.17 -2.51
C ILE A 320 -14.35 -18.43 -3.02
N VAL A 321 -15.32 -17.58 -2.66
CA VAL A 321 -16.72 -17.74 -3.11
C VAL A 321 -16.82 -17.64 -4.63
N GLY A 322 -16.18 -16.64 -5.24
CA GLY A 322 -16.17 -16.51 -6.71
C GLY A 322 -15.48 -17.68 -7.41
N THR A 323 -14.40 -18.21 -6.84
CA THR A 323 -13.70 -19.39 -7.36
C THR A 323 -14.58 -20.64 -7.25
N ILE A 324 -15.33 -20.83 -6.16
CA ILE A 324 -16.29 -21.93 -6.01
C ILE A 324 -17.40 -21.85 -7.06
N VAL A 325 -17.95 -20.65 -7.29
CA VAL A 325 -18.97 -20.43 -8.31
C VAL A 325 -18.40 -20.68 -9.72
N ALA A 326 -17.20 -20.19 -10.00
CA ALA A 326 -16.50 -20.43 -11.26
C ALA A 326 -16.24 -21.93 -11.50
N ALA A 327 -15.84 -22.67 -10.46
CA ALA A 327 -15.66 -24.12 -10.51
C ALA A 327 -16.98 -24.84 -10.85
N ALA A 328 -18.08 -24.44 -10.19
CA ALA A 328 -19.41 -24.99 -10.46
C ALA A 328 -19.90 -24.70 -11.89
N CYS A 329 -19.47 -23.57 -12.47
CA CYS A 329 -19.75 -23.18 -13.85
C CYS A 329 -18.74 -23.73 -14.89
N GLY A 330 -17.75 -24.52 -14.47
CA GLY A 330 -16.80 -25.17 -15.37
C GLY A 330 -15.68 -24.29 -15.93
N TYR A 331 -15.35 -23.17 -15.27
CA TYR A 331 -14.28 -22.25 -15.71
C TYR A 331 -12.88 -22.60 -15.17
N ILE A 332 -12.75 -23.63 -14.34
CA ILE A 332 -11.48 -24.02 -13.73
C ILE A 332 -10.91 -25.26 -14.41
N ASP A 333 -9.65 -25.16 -14.82
CA ASP A 333 -8.82 -26.28 -15.27
C ASP A 333 -7.89 -26.73 -14.13
N ASP A 334 -7.86 -28.04 -13.86
CA ASP A 334 -7.06 -28.66 -12.80
C ASP A 334 -5.63 -29.00 -13.24
N SER A 335 -5.26 -28.76 -14.50
CA SER A 335 -3.91 -29.01 -15.03
C SER A 335 -2.81 -28.32 -14.23
N SER A 336 -3.03 -27.07 -13.82
CA SER A 336 -2.11 -26.28 -13.00
C SER A 336 -1.97 -26.88 -11.59
N ILE A 337 -3.04 -27.38 -11.01
CA ILE A 337 -3.04 -27.97 -9.68
C ILE A 337 -2.39 -29.35 -9.73
N THR A 338 -2.68 -30.17 -10.73
CA THR A 338 -2.18 -31.55 -10.85
C THR A 338 -0.68 -31.60 -11.19
N SER A 339 -0.21 -30.73 -12.09
CA SER A 339 1.20 -30.64 -12.49
C SER A 339 2.13 -30.03 -11.42
N ALA A 340 1.61 -29.15 -10.56
CA ALA A 340 2.44 -28.45 -9.58
C ALA A 340 3.11 -29.39 -8.56
N PRO A 341 4.35 -29.10 -8.13
CA PRO A 341 5.03 -29.87 -7.09
C PRO A 341 4.33 -29.71 -5.73
N VAL A 342 4.37 -30.76 -4.90
CA VAL A 342 3.78 -30.72 -3.55
C VAL A 342 4.59 -29.80 -2.63
N ILE A 343 5.92 -29.85 -2.73
CA ILE A 343 6.85 -29.02 -1.96
C ILE A 343 7.76 -28.30 -2.95
N THR A 344 7.93 -27.00 -2.75
CA THR A 344 8.87 -26.18 -3.51
C THR A 344 9.63 -25.22 -2.59
N PHE A 345 10.77 -24.75 -3.06
CA PHE A 345 11.67 -23.87 -2.34
C PHE A 345 12.12 -22.71 -3.23
N VAL A 346 12.71 -21.71 -2.59
CA VAL A 346 13.41 -20.63 -3.29
C VAL A 346 14.58 -21.24 -4.08
N TRP A 347 14.82 -20.75 -5.30
CA TRP A 347 15.87 -21.21 -6.22
C TRP A 347 15.67 -22.60 -6.84
N VAL A 348 14.48 -23.20 -6.75
CA VAL A 348 14.16 -24.38 -7.59
C VAL A 348 14.28 -24.05 -9.08
N LYS A 349 13.87 -22.83 -9.46
CA LYS A 349 14.17 -22.22 -10.75
C LYS A 349 15.02 -20.98 -10.55
N THR A 350 15.88 -20.69 -11.50
CA THR A 350 16.72 -19.49 -11.49
C THR A 350 16.62 -18.78 -12.83
N PHE A 351 16.78 -17.46 -12.80
CA PHE A 351 16.73 -16.61 -13.97
C PHE A 351 18.09 -15.95 -14.18
N PRO A 352 18.55 -15.78 -15.44
CA PRO A 352 19.85 -15.18 -15.72
C PRO A 352 19.82 -13.69 -15.36
N ILE A 353 20.51 -13.33 -14.28
CA ILE A 353 20.58 -11.96 -13.79
C ILE A 353 21.41 -11.13 -14.78
N THR A 354 20.78 -10.13 -15.40
CA THR A 354 21.45 -9.15 -16.26
C THR A 354 20.95 -7.75 -15.93
N VAL A 355 21.74 -6.73 -16.22
CA VAL A 355 21.31 -5.33 -16.04
C VAL A 355 20.85 -4.79 -17.38
N TYR A 356 19.61 -4.33 -17.45
CA TYR A 356 19.05 -3.73 -18.64
C TYR A 356 19.02 -2.21 -18.48
N GLY A 357 19.94 -1.53 -19.18
CA GLY A 357 20.14 -0.09 -19.09
C GLY A 357 18.86 0.75 -19.18
N PRO A 358 17.95 0.51 -20.16
CA PRO A 358 16.72 1.29 -20.29
C PRO A 358 15.74 1.13 -19.11
N ALA A 359 15.85 0.06 -18.32
CA ALA A 359 15.02 -0.14 -17.13
C ALA A 359 15.55 0.59 -15.88
N VAL A 360 16.80 1.08 -15.87
CA VAL A 360 17.41 1.67 -14.67
C VAL A 360 16.63 2.88 -14.17
N ILE A 361 16.32 3.84 -15.04
CA ILE A 361 15.63 5.07 -14.60
C ILE A 361 14.18 4.80 -14.15
N PRO A 362 13.36 4.00 -14.88
CA PRO A 362 12.05 3.59 -14.38
C PRO A 362 12.12 2.91 -13.01
N PHE A 363 13.07 1.99 -12.80
CA PHE A 363 13.21 1.32 -11.51
C PHE A 363 13.70 2.24 -10.39
N LEU A 364 14.56 3.23 -10.67
CA LEU A 364 14.89 4.26 -9.67
C LEU A 364 13.64 5.02 -9.20
N ILE A 365 12.70 5.30 -10.09
CA ILE A 365 11.43 5.93 -9.73
C ILE A 365 10.53 4.96 -8.98
N VAL A 366 10.48 3.68 -9.37
CA VAL A 366 9.77 2.64 -8.59
C VAL A 366 10.31 2.57 -7.15
N TYR A 367 11.63 2.63 -6.96
CA TYR A 367 12.23 2.65 -5.63
C TYR A 367 11.99 3.95 -4.86
N LEU A 368 11.93 5.09 -5.56
CA LEU A 368 11.50 6.35 -4.95
C LEU A 368 10.04 6.28 -4.49
N ASP A 369 9.19 5.63 -5.26
CA ASP A 369 7.79 5.40 -4.93
C ASP A 369 7.62 4.42 -3.78
N ASN A 370 8.41 3.34 -3.78
CA ASN A 370 8.52 2.39 -2.67
C ASN A 370 8.74 3.12 -1.34
N MET A 371 9.65 4.09 -1.34
CA MET A 371 9.90 4.91 -0.16
C MET A 371 8.69 5.77 0.24
N LEU A 372 8.01 6.37 -0.74
CA LEU A 372 6.82 7.21 -0.50
C LEU A 372 5.68 6.41 0.14
N GLU A 373 5.42 5.22 -0.41
CA GLU A 373 4.42 4.27 0.07
C GLU A 373 4.77 3.79 1.48
N SER A 374 6.00 3.30 1.68
CA SER A 374 6.45 2.80 2.98
C SER A 374 6.43 3.86 4.09
N ILE A 375 6.76 5.13 3.79
CA ILE A 375 6.62 6.21 4.78
C ILE A 375 5.16 6.35 5.23
N GLY A 376 4.23 6.36 4.27
CA GLY A 376 2.79 6.44 4.53
C GLY A 376 2.29 5.25 5.34
N ASP A 377 2.68 4.05 4.95
CA ASP A 377 2.23 2.81 5.56
C ASP A 377 2.78 2.60 6.96
N ILE A 378 4.05 2.92 7.20
CA ILE A 378 4.64 2.89 8.54
C ILE A 378 3.98 3.93 9.45
N THR A 379 3.67 5.12 8.91
CA THR A 379 2.96 6.16 9.67
C THR A 379 1.57 5.72 10.06
N ALA A 380 0.81 5.14 9.12
CA ALA A 380 -0.49 4.56 9.40
C ALA A 380 -0.39 3.37 10.39
N SER A 381 0.64 2.52 10.27
CA SER A 381 0.91 1.44 11.21
C SER A 381 1.15 1.98 12.62
N CYS A 382 1.87 3.09 12.78
CA CYS A 382 2.10 3.73 14.07
C CYS A 382 0.78 4.20 14.70
N ASP A 383 -0.05 4.89 13.92
CA ASP A 383 -1.35 5.43 14.35
C ASP A 383 -2.29 4.30 14.82
N VAL A 384 -2.50 3.28 13.99
CA VAL A 384 -3.38 2.14 14.34
C VAL A 384 -2.83 1.27 15.47
N SER A 385 -1.51 1.29 15.67
CA SER A 385 -0.84 0.57 16.77
C SER A 385 -0.79 1.37 18.08
N GLY A 386 -1.30 2.61 18.09
CA GLY A 386 -1.29 3.47 19.29
C GLY A 386 0.12 3.85 19.76
N VAL A 387 1.08 3.95 18.84
CA VAL A 387 2.46 4.39 19.14
C VAL A 387 2.71 5.78 18.57
N GLU A 388 3.88 6.35 18.85
CA GLU A 388 4.20 7.72 18.47
C GLU A 388 4.22 7.90 16.95
N VAL A 389 3.49 8.91 16.47
CA VAL A 389 3.42 9.34 15.05
C VAL A 389 4.27 10.57 14.77
N ASP A 390 4.95 11.11 15.78
CA ASP A 390 5.99 12.12 15.61
C ASP A 390 7.13 11.92 16.61
N GLY A 391 8.25 12.61 16.39
CA GLY A 391 9.41 12.57 17.25
C GLY A 391 10.48 11.54 16.86
N PRO A 392 11.57 11.44 17.64
CA PRO A 392 12.77 10.68 17.26
C PRO A 392 12.54 9.18 17.12
N ALA A 393 11.69 8.58 17.97
CA ALA A 393 11.37 7.17 17.92
C ALA A 393 10.63 6.80 16.63
N PHE A 394 9.66 7.63 16.23
CA PHE A 394 8.93 7.52 14.98
C PHE A 394 9.86 7.66 13.76
N GLN A 395 10.73 8.66 13.75
CA GLN A 395 11.71 8.83 12.67
C GLN A 395 12.66 7.63 12.54
N ALA A 396 13.10 7.06 13.66
CA ALA A 396 13.94 5.87 13.65
C ALA A 396 13.22 4.62 13.11
N ARG A 397 11.90 4.53 13.29
CA ARG A 397 11.07 3.44 12.72
C ARG A 397 10.91 3.60 11.21
N ILE A 398 10.64 4.81 10.74
CA ILE A 398 10.59 5.11 9.30
C ILE A 398 11.93 4.77 8.66
N GLN A 399 13.03 5.30 9.21
CA GLN A 399 14.36 5.06 8.68
C GLN A 399 14.70 3.56 8.67
N GLY A 400 14.40 2.85 9.76
CA GLY A 400 14.66 1.41 9.81
C GLY A 400 13.78 0.59 8.87
N GLY A 401 12.53 1.00 8.67
CA GLY A 401 11.62 0.41 7.70
C GLY A 401 12.08 0.62 6.25
N LEU A 402 12.45 1.85 5.88
CA LEU A 402 12.98 2.16 4.55
C LEU A 402 14.29 1.43 4.25
N LEU A 403 15.20 1.35 5.24
CA LEU A 403 16.44 0.60 5.09
C LEU A 403 16.15 -0.88 4.88
N ALA A 404 15.20 -1.43 5.65
CA ALA A 404 14.81 -2.82 5.52
C ALA A 404 14.07 -3.09 4.22
N ASP A 405 13.25 -2.18 3.69
CA ASP A 405 12.59 -2.33 2.38
C ASP A 405 13.60 -2.39 1.24
N GLY A 406 14.62 -1.53 1.24
CA GLY A 406 15.69 -1.55 0.25
C GLY A 406 16.55 -2.84 0.34
N VAL A 407 16.93 -3.24 1.55
CA VAL A 407 17.68 -4.49 1.79
C VAL A 407 16.83 -5.72 1.42
N ASN A 408 15.57 -5.75 1.82
CA ASN A 408 14.63 -6.81 1.50
C ASN A 408 14.41 -6.89 0.00
N SER A 409 14.29 -5.76 -0.70
CA SER A 409 14.18 -5.74 -2.15
C SER A 409 15.42 -6.30 -2.86
N PHE A 410 16.62 -6.01 -2.35
CA PHE A 410 17.84 -6.65 -2.84
C PHE A 410 17.83 -8.17 -2.63
N ILE A 411 17.47 -8.62 -1.42
CA ILE A 411 17.39 -10.05 -1.09
C ILE A 411 16.28 -10.74 -1.91
N ALA A 412 15.14 -10.07 -2.10
CA ALA A 412 14.01 -10.58 -2.87
C ALA A 412 14.42 -10.82 -4.32
N ALA A 413 15.16 -9.89 -4.93
CA ALA A 413 15.65 -10.06 -6.28
C ALA A 413 16.67 -11.20 -6.39
N CYS A 414 17.54 -11.39 -5.38
CA CYS A 414 18.37 -12.60 -5.27
C CYS A 414 17.51 -13.87 -5.17
N MET A 415 16.36 -13.80 -4.50
CA MET A 415 15.37 -14.88 -4.37
C MET A 415 14.38 -14.94 -5.56
N THR A 416 14.70 -14.29 -6.68
CA THR A 416 13.95 -14.27 -7.96
C THR A 416 12.64 -13.47 -7.99
N ILE A 417 12.41 -12.59 -7.00
CA ILE A 417 11.18 -11.82 -6.83
C ILE A 417 11.40 -10.33 -7.08
N SER A 418 10.38 -9.65 -7.60
CA SER A 418 10.34 -8.20 -7.81
C SER A 418 10.56 -7.41 -6.50
N PRO A 419 10.78 -6.08 -6.58
CA PRO A 419 10.89 -5.24 -5.40
C PRO A 419 9.74 -5.45 -4.41
N LEU A 420 10.07 -5.39 -3.12
CA LEU A 420 9.11 -5.52 -2.03
C LEU A 420 8.87 -4.18 -1.34
N VAL A 421 7.65 -4.01 -0.85
CA VAL A 421 7.21 -2.83 -0.09
C VAL A 421 6.49 -3.27 1.17
N THR A 422 6.48 -2.39 2.18
CA THR A 422 5.60 -2.55 3.34
C THR A 422 4.15 -2.37 2.90
N PHE A 423 3.24 -3.23 3.36
CA PHE A 423 1.85 -3.27 2.88
C PHE A 423 0.86 -2.59 3.83
N ALA A 424 0.06 -1.68 3.28
CA ALA A 424 -1.01 -0.95 3.95
C ALA A 424 -2.15 -1.83 4.48
N GLN A 425 -2.42 -2.99 3.86
CA GLN A 425 -3.59 -3.82 4.17
C GLN A 425 -3.55 -4.32 5.62
N ASN A 426 -2.35 -4.56 6.15
CA ASN A 426 -2.18 -4.96 7.55
C ASN A 426 -2.79 -3.92 8.51
N ASN A 427 -2.69 -2.63 8.18
CA ASN A 427 -3.16 -1.54 9.03
C ASN A 427 -4.68 -1.60 9.20
N GLY A 428 -5.40 -1.95 8.13
CA GLY A 428 -6.84 -2.17 8.16
C GLY A 428 -7.22 -3.33 9.09
N VAL A 429 -6.47 -4.42 9.07
CA VAL A 429 -6.69 -5.57 9.97
C VAL A 429 -6.42 -5.18 11.42
N VAL A 430 -5.34 -4.45 11.71
CA VAL A 430 -5.02 -3.99 13.07
C VAL A 430 -6.11 -3.05 13.59
N ALA A 431 -6.60 -2.13 12.76
CA ALA A 431 -7.66 -1.19 13.14
C ALA A 431 -8.98 -1.90 13.50
N LEU A 432 -9.32 -3.00 12.81
CA LEU A 432 -10.54 -3.77 13.04
C LEU A 432 -10.42 -4.77 14.19
N THR A 433 -9.27 -5.44 14.31
CA THR A 433 -9.03 -6.47 15.33
C THR A 433 -8.54 -5.90 16.66
N ARG A 434 -8.04 -4.67 16.65
CA ARG A 434 -7.35 -4.02 17.78
C ARG A 434 -6.13 -4.82 18.26
N CYS A 435 -5.51 -5.59 17.38
CA CYS A 435 -4.33 -6.39 17.70
C CYS A 435 -3.13 -5.95 16.85
N ALA A 436 -2.20 -5.20 17.45
CA ALA A 436 -0.95 -4.79 16.84
C ALA A 436 0.24 -5.69 17.24
N ASN A 437 -0.03 -6.86 17.81
CA ASN A 437 0.99 -7.69 18.45
C ASN A 437 1.97 -8.32 17.44
N ARG A 438 3.28 -8.20 17.68
CA ARG A 438 4.31 -8.77 16.79
C ARG A 438 4.26 -10.28 16.69
N VAL A 439 3.82 -10.98 17.75
CA VAL A 439 3.69 -12.45 17.74
C VAL A 439 2.62 -12.89 16.73
N ALA A 440 1.52 -12.14 16.59
CA ALA A 440 0.55 -12.39 15.53
C ALA A 440 1.17 -12.18 14.14
N GLY A 441 2.03 -11.16 13.99
CA GLY A 441 2.84 -10.95 12.78
C GLY A 441 3.78 -12.13 12.45
N TYR A 442 4.42 -12.74 13.45
CA TYR A 442 5.25 -13.94 13.23
C TYR A 442 4.43 -15.15 12.81
N PHE A 443 3.24 -15.37 13.40
CA PHE A 443 2.32 -16.40 12.93
C PHE A 443 1.82 -16.13 11.51
N CYS A 444 1.55 -14.86 11.15
CA CYS A 444 1.23 -14.47 9.78
C CYS A 444 2.34 -14.89 8.81
N CYS A 445 3.60 -14.55 9.10
CA CYS A 445 4.75 -14.96 8.30
C CYS A 445 4.85 -16.50 8.19
N PHE A 446 4.60 -17.22 9.29
CA PHE A 446 4.57 -18.68 9.28
C PHE A 446 3.50 -19.25 8.33
N PHE A 447 2.27 -18.73 8.34
CA PHE A 447 1.23 -19.20 7.43
C PHE A 447 1.53 -18.86 5.96
N ILE A 448 2.00 -17.64 5.67
CA ILE A 448 2.40 -17.27 4.30
C ILE A 448 3.54 -18.18 3.82
N LEU A 449 4.52 -18.47 4.68
CA LEU A 449 5.60 -19.40 4.37
C LEU A 449 5.06 -20.81 4.02
N LEU A 450 4.08 -21.32 4.78
CA LEU A 450 3.44 -22.60 4.47
C LEU A 450 2.73 -22.57 3.12
N TYR A 451 2.02 -21.49 2.78
CA TYR A 451 1.34 -21.37 1.48
C TYR A 451 2.32 -21.39 0.30
N GLY A 452 3.52 -20.85 0.50
CA GLY A 452 4.59 -20.87 -0.50
C GLY A 452 5.32 -22.22 -0.58
N ILE A 453 5.61 -22.87 0.54
CA ILE A 453 6.28 -24.20 0.54
C ILE A 453 5.38 -25.25 -0.12
N PHE A 454 4.08 -25.23 0.16
CA PHE A 454 3.12 -26.14 -0.46
C PHE A 454 2.72 -25.64 -1.86
N GLY A 455 3.50 -26.02 -2.88
CA GLY A 455 3.35 -25.55 -4.26
C GLY A 455 1.94 -25.75 -4.84
N LYS A 456 1.22 -26.79 -4.41
CA LYS A 456 -0.20 -27.00 -4.74
C LYS A 456 -1.10 -25.83 -4.33
N ILE A 457 -0.87 -25.24 -3.15
CA ILE A 457 -1.64 -24.07 -2.68
C ILE A 457 -1.36 -22.86 -3.57
N SER A 458 -0.10 -22.64 -3.94
CA SER A 458 0.28 -21.57 -4.86
C SER A 458 -0.31 -21.76 -6.26
N ALA A 459 -0.38 -23.00 -6.75
CA ALA A 459 -0.93 -23.34 -8.05
C ALA A 459 -2.46 -23.13 -8.15
N VAL A 460 -3.19 -23.23 -7.03
CA VAL A 460 -4.63 -22.90 -7.01
C VAL A 460 -4.88 -21.48 -7.52
N PHE A 461 -4.00 -20.52 -7.23
CA PHE A 461 -4.15 -19.14 -7.70
C PHE A 461 -4.04 -18.99 -9.23
N LEU A 462 -3.32 -19.89 -9.91
CA LEU A 462 -3.23 -19.92 -11.38
C LEU A 462 -4.47 -20.54 -12.02
N ALA A 463 -5.16 -21.42 -11.30
CA ALA A 463 -6.41 -22.02 -11.76
C ALA A 463 -7.60 -21.06 -11.68
N ILE A 464 -7.44 -19.90 -11.02
CA ILE A 464 -8.52 -18.93 -10.84
C ILE A 464 -8.72 -18.16 -12.17
N PRO A 465 -9.96 -18.10 -12.69
CA PRO A 465 -10.25 -17.33 -13.89
C PRO A 465 -9.95 -15.84 -13.72
N LYS A 466 -9.47 -15.20 -14.79
CA LYS A 466 -9.15 -13.75 -14.80
C LYS A 466 -10.34 -12.89 -14.36
N CYS A 467 -11.56 -13.25 -14.72
CA CYS A 467 -12.76 -12.49 -14.34
C CYS A 467 -13.00 -12.46 -12.82
N VAL A 468 -12.70 -13.56 -12.12
CA VAL A 468 -12.79 -13.65 -10.65
C VAL A 468 -11.69 -12.81 -10.01
N LEU A 469 -10.45 -12.91 -10.51
CA LEU A 469 -9.33 -12.07 -10.06
C LEU A 469 -9.60 -10.59 -10.33
N GLY A 470 -10.21 -10.25 -11.47
CA GLY A 470 -10.57 -8.88 -11.82
C GLY A 470 -11.58 -8.26 -10.86
N GLY A 471 -12.63 -9.00 -10.48
CA GLY A 471 -13.58 -8.56 -9.45
C GLY A 471 -12.94 -8.31 -8.08
N MET A 472 -12.00 -9.18 -7.68
CA MET A 472 -11.22 -9.01 -6.46
C MET A 472 -10.28 -7.79 -6.55
N ASN A 473 -9.52 -7.70 -7.64
CA ASN A 473 -8.51 -6.67 -7.87
C ASN A 473 -9.14 -5.28 -8.00
N ALA A 474 -10.35 -5.18 -8.57
CA ALA A 474 -11.08 -3.92 -8.67
C ALA A 474 -11.31 -3.30 -7.28
N PHE A 475 -11.70 -4.13 -6.30
CA PHE A 475 -11.83 -3.67 -4.91
C PHE A 475 -10.47 -3.36 -4.27
N LEU A 476 -9.48 -4.24 -4.45
CA LEU A 476 -8.13 -4.06 -3.91
C LEU A 476 -7.50 -2.73 -4.37
N PHE A 477 -7.55 -2.43 -5.67
CA PHE A 477 -6.98 -1.23 -6.26
C PHE A 477 -7.79 0.04 -5.96
N ALA A 478 -9.12 -0.07 -5.89
CA ALA A 478 -9.95 1.03 -5.39
C ALA A 478 -9.60 1.37 -3.93
N SER A 479 -9.33 0.36 -3.09
CA SER A 479 -8.88 0.58 -1.71
C SER A 479 -7.52 1.31 -1.64
N VAL A 480 -6.58 1.02 -2.53
CA VAL A 480 -5.30 1.75 -2.62
C VAL A 480 -5.55 3.23 -2.94
N THR A 481 -6.43 3.51 -3.90
CA THR A 481 -6.82 4.88 -4.26
C THR A 481 -7.42 5.62 -3.07
N VAL A 482 -8.32 4.97 -2.32
CA VAL A 482 -8.94 5.53 -1.11
C VAL A 482 -7.91 5.78 0.00
N SER A 483 -6.91 4.92 0.16
CA SER A 483 -5.79 5.16 1.09
C SER A 483 -4.98 6.41 0.73
N GLY A 484 -4.72 6.66 -0.56
CA GLY A 484 -4.10 7.90 -1.03
C GLY A 484 -4.92 9.14 -0.66
N ILE A 485 -6.25 9.08 -0.87
CA ILE A 485 -7.19 10.15 -0.45
C ILE A 485 -7.14 10.36 1.06
N ARG A 486 -7.11 9.30 1.86
CA ARG A 486 -7.01 9.40 3.32
C ARG A 486 -5.71 10.08 3.76
N ILE A 487 -4.58 9.81 3.10
CA ILE A 487 -3.31 10.50 3.39
C ILE A 487 -3.42 11.99 3.08
N LEU A 488 -4.00 12.35 1.93
CA LEU A 488 -4.27 13.74 1.57
C LEU A 488 -5.24 14.44 2.53
N ALA A 489 -6.17 13.70 3.14
CA ALA A 489 -7.12 14.23 4.11
C ALA A 489 -6.47 14.74 5.42
N TYR A 490 -5.24 14.33 5.73
CA TYR A 490 -4.47 14.88 6.87
C TYR A 490 -3.87 16.28 6.58
N LEU A 491 -3.93 16.75 5.34
CA LEU A 491 -3.40 18.07 4.98
C LEU A 491 -4.35 19.19 5.42
N PRO A 492 -3.81 20.38 5.77
CA PRO A 492 -4.61 21.56 6.04
C PRO A 492 -5.32 22.14 4.79
N TRP A 493 -5.01 21.61 3.59
CA TRP A 493 -5.58 22.04 2.31
C TRP A 493 -5.45 23.55 2.04
N THR A 494 -4.24 24.08 2.27
CA THR A 494 -3.91 25.48 1.97
C THR A 494 -3.97 25.77 0.46
N ARG A 495 -3.86 27.04 0.06
CA ARG A 495 -3.77 27.41 -1.36
C ARG A 495 -2.57 26.72 -2.03
N ARG A 496 -1.45 26.65 -1.32
CA ARG A 496 -0.26 25.91 -1.75
C ARG A 496 -0.57 24.44 -2.01
N ASP A 497 -1.19 23.77 -1.05
CA ASP A 497 -1.46 22.33 -1.13
C ASP A 497 -2.41 22.03 -2.30
N ARG A 498 -3.50 22.81 -2.43
CA ARG A 498 -4.43 22.67 -3.55
C ARG A 498 -3.71 22.85 -4.89
N PHE A 499 -2.86 23.87 -5.02
CA PHE A 499 -2.13 24.13 -6.27
C PHE A 499 -1.19 22.97 -6.65
N ILE A 500 -0.39 22.49 -5.69
CA ILE A 500 0.53 21.36 -5.91
C ILE A 500 -0.27 20.12 -6.33
N THR A 501 -1.28 19.73 -5.55
CA THR A 501 -2.08 18.54 -5.84
C THR A 501 -2.80 18.66 -7.18
N THR A 502 -3.39 19.81 -7.51
CA THR A 502 -4.07 20.01 -8.80
C THR A 502 -3.12 19.85 -9.98
N ALA A 503 -1.94 20.47 -9.95
CA ALA A 503 -0.99 20.39 -11.06
C ALA A 503 -0.42 18.96 -11.23
N SER A 504 -0.09 18.30 -10.12
CA SER A 504 0.39 16.92 -10.13
C SER A 504 -0.65 15.93 -10.64
N LEU A 505 -1.91 16.07 -10.19
CA LEU A 505 -3.00 15.23 -10.66
C LEU A 505 -3.35 15.50 -12.12
N ALA A 506 -3.29 16.76 -12.58
CA ALA A 506 -3.58 17.10 -13.97
C ALA A 506 -2.62 16.38 -14.94
N LEU A 507 -1.32 16.37 -14.63
CA LEU A 507 -0.36 15.63 -15.44
C LEU A 507 -0.47 14.12 -15.25
N GLY A 508 -0.54 13.64 -14.02
CA GLY A 508 -0.54 12.19 -13.75
C GLY A 508 -1.80 11.48 -14.24
N MET A 509 -2.98 12.03 -13.96
CA MET A 509 -4.23 11.49 -14.50
C MET A 509 -4.33 11.76 -16.01
N GLY A 510 -3.87 12.91 -16.50
CA GLY A 510 -3.89 13.24 -17.93
C GLY A 510 -3.16 12.21 -18.78
N VAL A 511 -1.95 11.83 -18.36
CA VAL A 511 -1.16 10.76 -19.01
C VAL A 511 -1.86 9.42 -18.93
N THR A 512 -2.40 9.06 -17.77
CA THR A 512 -3.12 7.79 -17.58
C THR A 512 -4.35 7.70 -18.49
N LEU A 513 -5.07 8.82 -18.69
CA LEU A 513 -6.28 8.88 -19.52
C LEU A 513 -5.98 9.06 -21.02
N CYS A 514 -4.79 9.53 -21.39
CA CYS A 514 -4.37 9.72 -22.77
C CYS A 514 -3.03 9.00 -23.04
N PRO A 515 -3.03 7.66 -23.15
CA PRO A 515 -1.83 6.90 -23.46
C PRO A 515 -1.21 7.33 -24.80
N GLY A 516 0.11 7.44 -24.85
CA GLY A 516 0.85 7.76 -26.08
C GLY A 516 0.79 9.23 -26.51
N TRP A 517 0.29 10.13 -25.65
CA TRP A 517 0.33 11.58 -25.87
C TRP A 517 1.75 12.11 -26.14
N PHE A 518 2.78 11.45 -25.59
CA PHE A 518 4.17 11.87 -25.68
C PHE A 518 5.01 11.07 -26.70
N SER A 519 4.43 10.07 -27.38
CA SER A 519 5.17 9.10 -28.20
C SER A 519 5.87 9.68 -29.43
N HIS A 520 5.45 10.87 -29.89
CA HIS A 520 6.03 11.53 -31.07
C HIS A 520 7.08 12.58 -30.73
N VAL A 521 7.36 12.83 -29.44
CA VAL A 521 8.34 13.84 -29.03
C VAL A 521 9.78 13.38 -29.29
N PHE A 522 10.05 12.09 -29.05
CA PHE A 522 11.39 11.51 -29.21
C PHE A 522 11.43 10.46 -30.33
N SER A 523 11.25 10.88 -31.58
CA SER A 523 11.43 10.01 -32.75
C SER A 523 12.91 9.92 -33.16
N TYR A 524 13.74 9.24 -32.37
CA TYR A 524 15.14 8.99 -32.73
C TYR A 524 15.29 7.71 -33.56
N SER A 525 15.66 7.85 -34.83
CA SER A 525 15.84 6.74 -35.78
C SER A 525 17.31 6.43 -36.09
N GLY A 526 18.26 6.86 -35.25
CA GLY A 526 19.68 6.60 -35.45
C GLY A 526 20.15 5.25 -34.88
N ASN A 527 21.34 4.80 -35.28
CA ASN A 527 21.93 3.52 -34.88
C ASN A 527 22.56 3.51 -33.47
N ASN A 528 22.29 4.52 -32.63
CA ASN A 528 22.87 4.58 -31.29
C ASN A 528 21.92 3.93 -30.29
N ASP A 529 22.15 2.66 -30.00
CA ASP A 529 21.34 1.87 -29.08
C ASP A 529 21.30 2.46 -27.67
N SER A 530 22.38 3.10 -27.21
CA SER A 530 22.42 3.74 -25.89
C SER A 530 21.52 4.98 -25.82
N LEU A 531 21.53 5.81 -26.87
CA LEU A 531 20.65 6.97 -26.95
C LEU A 531 19.18 6.54 -27.12
N LYS A 532 18.91 5.53 -27.95
CA LYS A 532 17.58 4.95 -28.12
C LYS A 532 17.04 4.40 -26.80
N GLY A 533 17.88 3.70 -26.04
CA GLY A 533 17.55 3.19 -24.71
C GLY A 533 17.25 4.30 -23.70
N PHE A 534 18.05 5.37 -23.70
CA PHE A 534 17.83 6.53 -22.82
C PHE A 534 16.53 7.27 -23.15
N LEU A 535 16.25 7.51 -24.43
CA LEU A 535 15.00 8.15 -24.87
C LEU A 535 13.78 7.27 -24.56
N SER A 536 13.89 5.95 -24.75
CA SER A 536 12.84 4.99 -24.35
C SER A 536 12.59 5.02 -22.84
N ALA A 537 13.64 5.20 -22.04
CA ALA A 537 13.50 5.36 -20.59
C ALA A 537 12.75 6.64 -20.23
N ILE A 538 13.02 7.77 -20.90
CA ILE A 538 12.27 9.01 -20.69
C ILE A 538 10.80 8.84 -21.10
N GLU A 539 10.55 8.25 -22.28
CA GLU A 539 9.19 7.97 -22.75
C GLU A 539 8.44 7.11 -21.74
N THR A 540 9.06 6.06 -21.20
CA THR A 540 8.48 5.20 -20.15
C THR A 540 8.06 6.00 -18.92
N ILE A 541 8.87 6.97 -18.49
CA ILE A 541 8.57 7.82 -17.33
C ILE A 541 7.40 8.74 -17.60
N VAL A 542 7.37 9.35 -18.78
CA VAL A 542 6.32 10.30 -19.17
C VAL A 542 5.00 9.58 -19.44
N ASP A 543 5.04 8.39 -20.02
CA ASP A 543 3.85 7.54 -20.26
C ASP A 543 3.32 6.88 -18.97
N THR A 544 4.08 6.93 -17.88
CA THR A 544 3.66 6.40 -16.58
C THR A 544 3.07 7.51 -15.71
N GLY A 545 1.74 7.55 -15.62
CA GLY A 545 0.99 8.65 -14.98
C GLY A 545 1.38 8.96 -13.53
N TYR A 546 1.55 7.95 -12.67
CA TYR A 546 1.97 8.20 -11.29
C TYR A 546 3.41 8.71 -11.21
N CYS A 547 4.33 8.26 -12.07
CA CYS A 547 5.72 8.73 -12.11
C CYS A 547 5.80 10.23 -12.39
N ILE A 548 5.19 10.68 -13.49
CA ILE A 548 5.22 12.11 -13.86
C ILE A 548 4.45 12.97 -12.86
N GLY A 549 3.32 12.48 -12.31
CA GLY A 549 2.57 13.17 -11.27
C GLY A 549 3.36 13.32 -9.96
N SER A 550 4.11 12.29 -9.56
CA SER A 550 4.96 12.30 -8.37
C SER A 550 6.15 13.25 -8.54
N LEU A 551 6.82 13.21 -9.68
CA LEU A 551 7.91 14.13 -10.00
C LEU A 551 7.42 15.58 -10.00
N MET A 552 6.23 15.84 -10.55
CA MET A 552 5.61 17.17 -10.49
C MET A 552 5.28 17.57 -9.05
N ALA A 553 4.77 16.65 -8.22
CA ALA A 553 4.46 16.94 -6.83
C ALA A 553 5.72 17.31 -6.04
N ILE A 554 6.81 16.56 -6.23
CA ILE A 554 8.12 16.83 -5.61
C ILE A 554 8.65 18.18 -6.10
N PHE A 555 8.65 18.41 -7.42
CA PHE A 555 9.15 19.65 -8.01
C PHE A 555 8.41 20.87 -7.47
N LEU A 556 7.08 20.87 -7.51
CA LEU A 556 6.27 21.99 -7.01
C LEU A 556 6.39 22.15 -5.50
N ASN A 557 6.50 21.06 -4.73
CA ASN A 557 6.73 21.17 -3.30
C ASN A 557 8.07 21.85 -2.97
N LEU A 558 9.11 21.64 -3.79
CA LEU A 558 10.42 22.27 -3.59
C LEU A 558 10.47 23.73 -4.10
N VAL A 559 9.72 24.05 -5.15
CA VAL A 559 9.75 25.37 -5.80
C VAL A 559 8.74 26.35 -5.20
N VAL A 560 7.54 25.88 -4.84
CA VAL A 560 6.46 26.76 -4.35
C VAL A 560 6.71 27.13 -2.89
N PRO A 561 6.84 28.44 -2.57
CA PRO A 561 7.20 28.91 -1.24
C PRO A 561 6.12 28.57 -0.21
N ALA A 562 6.54 28.37 1.05
CA ALA A 562 5.67 28.00 2.16
C ALA A 562 4.68 29.11 2.57
N GLU A 563 4.95 30.37 2.20
CA GLU A 563 4.11 31.55 2.48
C GLU A 563 2.72 31.50 1.82
N TRP A 564 2.49 30.58 0.87
CA TRP A 564 1.15 30.27 0.34
C TRP A 564 0.29 29.43 1.32
N GLY A 565 0.77 29.23 2.56
CA GLY A 565 0.16 28.52 3.69
C GLY A 565 -0.42 29.43 4.79
N PRO A 566 -0.86 28.89 5.94
CA PRO A 566 -1.83 29.52 6.86
C PRO A 566 -1.38 30.82 7.52
N GLU A 567 -0.11 31.23 7.41
CA GLU A 567 0.32 32.56 7.87
C GLU A 567 -0.52 33.64 7.20
N THR A 568 -0.85 33.51 5.91
CA THR A 568 -1.79 34.46 5.28
C THR A 568 -3.21 34.32 5.80
N MET A 569 -3.70 33.14 6.20
CA MET A 569 -5.09 33.01 6.68
C MET A 569 -5.26 33.41 8.14
N GLN A 570 -4.27 33.15 9.00
CA GLN A 570 -4.22 33.65 10.37
C GLN A 570 -3.94 35.15 10.39
N GLU A 571 -3.03 35.67 9.55
CA GLU A 571 -2.86 37.12 9.40
C GLU A 571 -4.10 37.77 8.79
N ILE A 572 -4.78 37.14 7.82
CA ILE A 572 -6.06 37.63 7.27
C ILE A 572 -7.17 37.54 8.34
N ASP A 573 -7.25 36.50 9.16
CA ASP A 573 -8.25 36.39 10.23
C ASP A 573 -7.96 37.36 11.39
N GLU A 574 -6.68 37.59 11.72
CA GLU A 574 -6.23 38.61 12.66
C GLU A 574 -6.46 40.02 12.12
N LEU A 575 -6.22 40.26 10.83
CA LEU A 575 -6.54 41.52 10.15
C LEU A 575 -8.06 41.74 10.12
N ASN A 576 -8.84 40.72 9.77
CA ASN A 576 -10.30 40.78 9.79
C ASN A 576 -10.84 40.91 11.22
N GLN A 577 -10.20 40.32 12.24
CA GLN A 577 -10.54 40.55 13.65
C GLN A 577 -10.21 41.97 14.07
N LYS A 578 -9.02 42.49 13.74
CA LYS A 578 -8.65 43.89 13.98
C LYS A 578 -9.60 44.86 13.29
N GLU A 579 -9.96 44.61 12.04
CA GLU A 579 -10.90 45.44 11.27
C GLU A 579 -12.31 45.37 11.88
N ARG A 580 -12.77 44.18 12.33
CA ARG A 580 -14.03 44.04 13.09
C ARG A 580 -13.99 44.75 14.43
N ASP A 581 -12.88 44.70 15.14
CA ASP A 581 -12.70 45.36 16.44
C ASP A 581 -12.57 46.89 16.28
N GLU A 582 -11.94 47.37 15.21
CA GLU A 582 -11.89 48.80 14.84
C GLU A 582 -13.27 49.32 14.46
N ILE A 583 -14.05 48.57 13.67
CA ILE A 583 -15.43 48.90 13.35
C ILE A 583 -16.28 48.92 14.63
N ARG A 584 -16.16 47.88 15.48
CA ARG A 584 -16.86 47.79 16.76
C ARG A 584 -16.50 48.95 17.69
N ASN A 585 -15.23 49.30 17.79
CA ASN A 585 -14.76 50.41 18.63
C ASN A 585 -15.19 51.77 18.06
N GLY A 586 -15.24 51.93 16.73
CA GLY A 586 -15.80 53.10 16.05
C GLY A 586 -17.30 53.26 16.30
N PHE A 587 -18.05 52.16 16.31
CA PHE A 587 -19.46 52.17 16.73
C PHE A 587 -19.62 52.54 18.21
N LEU A 588 -18.78 52.00 19.10
CA LEU A 588 -18.79 52.32 20.53
C LEU A 588 -18.44 53.79 20.81
N THR A 589 -17.48 54.37 20.09
CA THR A 589 -17.16 55.80 20.22
C THR A 589 -18.30 56.69 19.72
N SER A 590 -19.00 56.28 18.65
CA SER A 590 -20.17 57.01 18.16
C SER A 590 -21.36 56.94 19.12
N SER A 591 -21.54 55.81 19.83
CA SER A 591 -22.61 55.65 20.81
C SER A 591 -22.31 56.38 22.12
N THR A 592 -21.05 56.38 22.59
CA THR A 592 -20.67 57.12 23.79
C THR A 592 -20.69 58.64 23.57
N LEU A 593 -20.32 59.12 22.38
CA LEU A 593 -20.48 60.53 22.01
C LEU A 593 -21.95 60.96 21.96
N ASN A 594 -22.85 60.09 21.47
CA ASN A 594 -24.30 60.35 21.49
C ASN A 594 -24.91 60.27 22.91
N GLU A 595 -24.39 59.41 23.80
CA GLU A 595 -24.80 59.37 25.21
C GLU A 595 -24.29 60.60 25.99
N GLU A 596 -23.03 61.00 25.82
CA GLU A 596 -22.48 62.21 26.44
C GLU A 596 -23.16 63.49 25.91
N HIS A 597 -23.53 63.53 24.63
CA HIS A 597 -24.28 64.65 24.07
C HIS A 597 -25.72 64.70 24.61
N ASN A 598 -26.40 63.56 24.78
CA ASN A 598 -27.72 63.51 25.40
C ASN A 598 -27.68 63.82 26.91
N LEU A 599 -26.64 63.38 27.63
CA LEU A 599 -26.45 63.67 29.06
C LEU A 599 -26.11 65.15 29.33
N SER A 600 -25.39 65.80 28.42
CA SER A 600 -25.13 67.25 28.49
C SER A 600 -26.39 68.07 28.19
N GLU A 601 -27.19 67.69 27.18
CA GLU A 601 -28.50 68.34 26.93
C GLU A 601 -29.52 68.13 28.06
N LEU A 602 -29.49 66.97 28.73
CA LEU A 602 -30.35 66.69 29.89
C LEU A 602 -29.91 67.48 31.14
N ASN A 603 -28.61 67.70 31.34
CA ASN A 603 -28.09 68.51 32.45
C ASN A 603 -28.30 70.02 32.24
N GLU A 604 -28.26 70.53 31.00
CA GLU A 604 -28.62 71.94 30.71
C GLU A 604 -30.12 72.23 30.93
N ARG A 605 -30.99 71.23 30.82
CA ARG A 605 -32.43 71.37 31.10
C ARG A 605 -32.82 71.18 32.58
N ALA A 606 -31.89 70.78 33.44
CA ALA A 606 -32.15 70.43 34.84
C ALA A 606 -31.69 71.47 35.87
N ASN A 607 -31.12 72.61 35.46
CA ASN A 607 -30.87 73.75 36.34
C ASN A 607 -31.88 74.88 36.06
N PRO A 608 -32.70 75.31 37.04
CA PRO A 608 -33.70 76.35 36.86
C PRO A 608 -33.12 77.75 36.64
#